data_AF-A0A2N3AD40-F1
#
_entry.id   AF-A0A2N3AD40-F1
#
_cell.length_a   1.000
_cell.length_b   1.000
_cell.length_c   1.000
_cell.angle_alpha   90.00
_cell.angle_beta   90.00
_cell.angle_gamma   90.00
#
_symmetry.space_group_name_H-M   'P 1'
#
loop_
_entity.id
_entity.type
_entity.pdbx_description
1 polymer ?
#
loop_
_entity_poly.entity_id
_entity_poly.type
_entity_poly.pdbx_seq_one_letter_code
_entity_poly.pdbx_strand_id
1 'polypeptide(L)'
;MKKLNYLVIIGLLFGLLFVTSCKKDENEPEINESEVLATFLESSDSPLGKDFVSTDMPSIMSAQEVHTLNLTGKVYIIDSRAAADFNTSHIENAVNVPMAEVYNHVKTINMANYDKVAIICYSGQTAASIASLLRLMGYGKVWSMKFGMCVWNQDFSGGWNNAIGDAYATQFTSTATNKGPAGELPNLNTGKTTGMEILEARVNTLLTEGYGNGVAAITNQTLSGNLSSYYIVNYWPTGQYSDPGHVWKQFSILQKSQ
;
A
#
# COMPACT_ATOMS: atom_id res chain seq x y z
N MET A 1 64.38 -33.89 11.73
CA MET A 1 63.93 -32.76 12.59
C MET A 1 63.21 -31.61 11.86
N LYS A 2 62.85 -31.70 10.56
CA LYS A 2 62.14 -30.60 9.85
C LYS A 2 60.62 -30.80 9.65
N LYS A 3 60.08 -32.00 9.87
CA LYS A 3 58.64 -32.30 9.67
C LYS A 3 57.75 -32.06 10.90
N LEU A 4 58.34 -31.98 12.10
CA LEU A 4 57.58 -31.77 13.35
C LEU A 4 57.17 -30.30 13.55
N ASN A 5 57.95 -29.35 13.05
CA ASN A 5 57.64 -27.91 13.17
C ASN A 5 56.49 -27.46 12.25
N TYR A 6 56.24 -28.16 11.13
CA TYR A 6 55.17 -27.78 10.20
C TYR A 6 53.77 -28.15 10.72
N LEU A 7 53.67 -29.28 11.44
CA LEU A 7 52.41 -29.72 12.04
C LEU A 7 51.98 -28.85 13.22
N VAL A 8 52.94 -28.31 13.98
CA VAL A 8 52.65 -27.36 15.09
C VAL A 8 52.18 -26.01 14.56
N ILE A 9 52.74 -25.53 13.44
CA ILE A 9 52.34 -24.25 12.82
C ILE A 9 50.95 -24.37 12.15
N ILE A 10 50.65 -25.50 11.50
CA ILE A 10 49.31 -25.74 10.91
C ILE A 10 48.26 -25.91 12.02
N GLY A 11 48.61 -26.55 13.15
CA GLY A 11 47.73 -26.66 14.32
C GLY A 11 47.43 -25.30 14.97
N LEU A 12 48.41 -24.40 15.03
CA LEU A 12 48.23 -23.03 15.53
C LEU A 12 47.40 -22.15 14.58
N LEU A 13 47.53 -22.31 13.25
CA LEU A 13 46.68 -21.60 12.29
C LEU A 13 45.23 -22.12 12.28
N PHE A 14 45.01 -23.43 12.48
CA PHE A 14 43.65 -23.98 12.59
C PHE A 14 42.98 -23.64 13.93
N GLY A 15 43.74 -23.48 15.01
CA GLY A 15 43.22 -23.03 16.31
C GLY A 15 42.74 -21.57 16.31
N LEU A 16 43.28 -20.72 15.44
CA LEU A 16 42.88 -19.31 15.28
C LEU A 16 41.61 -19.14 14.42
N LEU A 17 41.18 -20.15 13.68
CA LEU A 17 39.97 -20.11 12.84
C LEU A 17 38.69 -20.53 13.59
N PHE A 18 38.80 -21.06 14.81
CA PHE A 18 37.63 -21.51 15.60
C PHE A 18 37.23 -20.55 16.74
N VAL A 19 37.88 -19.39 16.88
CA VAL A 19 37.55 -18.39 17.92
C VAL A 19 36.87 -17.13 17.39
N THR A 20 36.55 -17.05 16.09
CA THR A 20 35.58 -16.08 15.57
C THR A 20 34.17 -16.68 15.56
N SER A 21 33.79 -17.35 16.65
CA SER A 21 32.37 -17.46 16.97
C SER A 21 31.97 -16.06 17.42
N CYS A 22 31.47 -15.24 16.49
CA CYS A 22 30.78 -14.00 16.85
C CYS A 22 29.72 -14.40 17.88
N LYS A 23 29.99 -14.13 19.15
CA LYS A 23 28.92 -14.04 20.14
C LYS A 23 28.03 -12.94 19.60
N LYS A 24 26.82 -13.31 19.20
CA LYS A 24 25.75 -12.35 18.98
C LYS A 24 25.57 -11.68 20.33
N ASP A 25 26.08 -10.46 20.47
CA ASP A 25 25.94 -9.72 21.72
C ASP A 25 24.44 -9.64 22.02
N GLU A 26 24.02 -10.16 23.17
CA GLU A 26 22.62 -10.21 23.62
C GLU A 26 22.04 -8.79 23.92
N ASN A 27 22.77 -7.74 23.54
CA ASN A 27 22.49 -6.33 23.80
C ASN A 27 22.50 -5.47 22.52
N GLU A 28 22.34 -6.04 21.32
CA GLU A 28 21.98 -5.20 20.18
C GLU A 28 20.58 -4.61 20.42
N PRO A 29 20.40 -3.28 20.28
CA PRO A 29 19.09 -2.68 20.47
C PRO A 29 18.10 -3.30 19.48
N GLU A 30 16.95 -3.75 20.00
CA GLU A 30 15.87 -4.28 19.18
C GLU A 30 15.43 -3.20 18.17
N ILE A 31 15.44 -3.57 16.89
CA ILE A 31 15.11 -2.64 15.80
C ILE A 31 13.60 -2.43 15.77
N ASN A 32 13.17 -1.18 15.94
CA ASN A 32 11.78 -0.80 15.70
C ASN A 32 11.55 -0.67 14.19
N GLU A 33 11.11 -1.76 13.56
CA GLU A 33 10.86 -1.83 12.12
C GLU A 33 9.89 -0.75 11.61
N SER A 34 8.89 -0.38 12.41
CA SER A 34 7.93 0.66 12.04
C SER A 34 8.55 2.04 11.98
N GLU A 35 9.38 2.36 12.96
CA GLU A 35 10.11 3.63 12.98
C GLU A 35 11.10 3.71 11.82
N VAL A 36 11.82 2.61 11.54
CA VAL A 36 12.72 2.50 10.37
C VAL A 36 11.94 2.71 9.07
N LEU A 37 10.81 2.04 8.90
CA LEU A 37 9.99 2.17 7.68
C LEU A 37 9.41 3.58 7.52
N ALA A 38 8.86 4.16 8.59
CA ALA A 38 8.29 5.50 8.55
C ALA A 38 9.37 6.54 8.17
N THR A 39 10.50 6.52 8.87
CA THR A 39 11.64 7.41 8.60
C THR A 39 12.13 7.27 7.17
N PHE A 40 12.23 6.03 6.66
CA PHE A 40 12.63 5.77 5.28
C PHE A 40 11.67 6.40 4.27
N LEU A 41 10.36 6.22 4.44
CA LEU A 41 9.33 6.75 3.54
C LEU A 41 9.21 8.28 3.58
N GLU A 42 9.59 8.91 4.68
CA GLU A 42 9.62 10.38 4.87
C GLU A 42 10.92 11.03 4.35
N SER A 43 11.93 10.23 4.02
CA SER A 43 13.25 10.73 3.64
C SER A 43 13.46 10.86 2.12
N SER A 44 14.57 11.49 1.74
CA SER A 44 15.06 11.48 0.34
C SER A 44 15.57 10.12 -0.11
N ASP A 45 15.74 9.16 0.80
CA ASP A 45 16.18 7.80 0.47
C ASP A 45 15.01 6.89 0.06
N SER A 46 13.77 7.37 0.18
CA SER A 46 12.59 6.64 -0.27
C SER A 46 12.69 6.27 -1.77
N PRO A 47 11.95 5.26 -2.25
CA PRO A 47 12.07 4.81 -3.64
C PRO A 47 11.74 5.87 -4.70
N LEU A 48 10.98 6.92 -4.34
CA LEU A 48 10.70 8.06 -5.22
C LEU A 48 11.61 9.28 -4.95
N GLY A 49 12.59 9.16 -4.06
CA GLY A 49 13.55 10.22 -3.72
C GLY A 49 12.92 11.40 -2.99
N LYS A 50 11.82 11.19 -2.27
CA LYS A 50 11.01 12.25 -1.64
C LYS A 50 10.21 11.75 -0.43
N ASP A 51 9.80 12.68 0.42
CA ASP A 51 8.83 12.40 1.49
C ASP A 51 7.49 11.99 0.87
N PHE A 52 7.19 10.69 0.90
CA PHE A 52 5.96 10.15 0.34
C PHE A 52 4.72 10.52 1.17
N VAL A 53 4.89 10.71 2.49
CA VAL A 53 3.79 10.93 3.43
C VAL A 53 3.23 12.35 3.27
N SER A 54 4.09 13.35 3.04
CA SER A 54 3.68 14.75 3.01
C SER A 54 3.55 15.38 1.61
N THR A 55 4.08 14.74 0.57
CA THR A 55 4.19 15.39 -0.77
C THR A 55 3.40 14.74 -1.89
N ASP A 56 2.80 13.54 -1.71
CA ASP A 56 2.14 12.80 -2.79
C ASP A 56 0.68 12.44 -2.45
N MET A 57 -0.29 12.89 -3.26
CA MET A 57 -1.55 12.20 -3.62
C MET A 57 -2.44 13.12 -4.50
N PRO A 58 -3.31 12.60 -5.40
CA PRO A 58 -3.73 11.20 -5.60
C PRO A 58 -3.30 10.56 -6.94
N SER A 59 -3.04 9.25 -6.91
CA SER A 59 -2.78 8.40 -8.08
C SER A 59 -4.06 7.76 -8.61
N ILE A 60 -5.03 8.61 -8.96
CA ILE A 60 -6.32 8.21 -9.51
C ILE A 60 -6.47 8.88 -10.88
N MET A 61 -6.85 8.09 -11.89
CA MET A 61 -7.15 8.58 -13.24
C MET A 61 -8.60 8.27 -13.61
N SER A 62 -9.18 9.07 -14.52
CA SER A 62 -10.55 8.85 -15.00
C SER A 62 -10.61 7.73 -16.04
N ALA A 63 -11.77 7.08 -16.19
CA ALA A 63 -11.99 6.13 -17.28
C ALA A 63 -11.81 6.76 -18.66
N GLN A 64 -12.21 8.02 -18.84
CA GLN A 64 -12.00 8.75 -20.09
C GLN A 64 -10.51 8.91 -20.42
N GLU A 65 -9.68 9.14 -19.40
CA GLU A 65 -8.24 9.25 -19.58
C GLU A 65 -7.62 7.90 -19.94
N VAL A 66 -8.03 6.82 -19.26
CA VAL A 66 -7.62 5.45 -19.63
C VAL A 66 -7.97 5.17 -21.08
N HIS A 67 -9.21 5.47 -21.49
CA HIS A 67 -9.66 5.29 -22.87
C HIS A 67 -8.81 6.08 -23.88
N THR A 68 -8.59 7.38 -23.62
CA THR A 68 -7.80 8.26 -24.50
C THR A 68 -6.37 7.76 -24.70
N LEU A 69 -5.72 7.36 -23.61
CA LEU A 69 -4.35 6.82 -23.67
C LEU A 69 -4.34 5.43 -24.33
N ASN A 70 -5.39 4.64 -24.19
CA ASN A 70 -5.49 3.31 -24.81
C ASN A 70 -5.55 3.41 -26.34
N LEU A 71 -6.33 4.36 -26.87
CA LEU A 71 -6.43 4.63 -28.31
C LEU A 71 -5.09 4.98 -28.97
N THR A 72 -4.14 5.49 -28.18
CA THR A 72 -2.81 5.90 -28.66
C THR A 72 -1.69 4.96 -28.21
N GLY A 73 -2.03 3.84 -27.55
CA GLY A 73 -1.05 2.88 -27.01
C GLY A 73 -0.16 3.46 -25.90
N LYS A 74 -0.60 4.52 -25.22
CA LYS A 74 0.16 5.25 -24.19
C LYS A 74 -0.17 4.86 -22.75
N VAL A 75 -1.06 3.90 -22.56
CA VAL A 75 -1.35 3.29 -21.26
C VAL A 75 -1.13 1.78 -21.31
N TYR A 76 -0.53 1.25 -20.25
CA TYR A 76 -0.54 -0.18 -19.98
C TYR A 76 -1.65 -0.49 -18.99
N ILE A 77 -2.60 -1.35 -19.36
CA ILE A 77 -3.80 -1.61 -18.54
C ILE A 77 -3.67 -2.97 -17.87
N ILE A 78 -3.71 -2.98 -16.54
CA ILE A 78 -3.70 -4.18 -15.71
C ILE A 78 -5.08 -4.34 -15.07
N ASP A 79 -5.77 -5.43 -15.38
CA ASP A 79 -7.02 -5.82 -14.74
C ASP A 79 -6.76 -6.87 -13.66
N SER A 80 -7.02 -6.50 -12.41
CA SER A 80 -6.80 -7.34 -11.21
C SER A 80 -8.03 -8.14 -10.77
N ARG A 81 -9.12 -8.12 -11.56
CA ARG A 81 -10.29 -8.96 -11.31
C ARG A 81 -9.97 -10.44 -11.52
N ALA A 82 -10.89 -11.30 -11.07
CA ALA A 82 -10.81 -12.73 -11.33
C ALA A 82 -10.77 -13.01 -12.84
N ALA A 83 -9.98 -14.01 -13.25
CA ALA A 83 -9.80 -14.37 -14.65
C ALA A 83 -11.12 -14.70 -15.36
N ALA A 84 -12.08 -15.30 -14.66
CA ALA A 84 -13.41 -15.58 -15.22
C ALA A 84 -14.16 -14.30 -15.62
N ASP A 85 -14.12 -13.26 -14.80
CA ASP A 85 -14.79 -11.99 -15.08
C ASP A 85 -14.06 -11.23 -16.20
N PHE A 86 -12.73 -11.26 -16.19
CA PHE A 86 -11.92 -10.72 -17.28
C PHE A 86 -12.24 -11.40 -18.61
N ASN A 87 -12.25 -12.73 -18.67
CA ASN A 87 -12.55 -13.51 -19.87
C ASN A 87 -13.97 -13.28 -20.38
N THR A 88 -14.91 -13.00 -19.49
CA THR A 88 -16.29 -12.66 -19.87
C THR A 88 -16.34 -11.30 -20.55
N SER A 89 -15.72 -10.28 -19.96
CA SER A 89 -15.60 -8.95 -20.57
C SER A 89 -14.53 -8.12 -19.87
N HIS A 90 -13.68 -7.47 -20.65
CA HIS A 90 -12.61 -6.59 -20.19
C HIS A 90 -12.40 -5.40 -21.14
N ILE A 91 -11.59 -4.44 -20.70
CA ILE A 91 -11.17 -3.33 -21.54
C ILE A 91 -10.20 -3.84 -22.59
N GLU A 92 -10.36 -3.43 -23.84
CA GLU A 92 -9.43 -3.77 -24.92
C GLU A 92 -7.97 -3.42 -24.55
N ASN A 93 -7.03 -4.30 -24.91
CA ASN A 93 -5.59 -4.24 -24.57
C ASN A 93 -5.25 -4.43 -23.09
N ALA A 94 -6.22 -4.67 -22.20
CA ALA A 94 -5.92 -5.00 -20.80
C ALA A 94 -5.29 -6.38 -20.67
N VAL A 95 -4.40 -6.54 -19.69
CA VAL A 95 -3.88 -7.84 -19.27
C VAL A 95 -4.45 -8.21 -17.91
N ASN A 96 -4.82 -9.48 -17.72
CA ASN A 96 -5.29 -9.95 -16.43
C ASN A 96 -4.12 -10.35 -15.52
N VAL A 97 -3.99 -9.69 -14.38
CA VAL A 97 -2.94 -9.96 -13.39
C VAL A 97 -3.55 -9.90 -11.99
N PRO A 98 -3.65 -11.04 -11.28
CA PRO A 98 -4.16 -11.07 -9.92
C PRO A 98 -3.38 -10.16 -8.98
N MET A 99 -4.04 -9.59 -7.96
CA MET A 99 -3.44 -8.65 -6.99
C MET A 99 -2.09 -9.12 -6.42
N ALA A 100 -1.97 -10.40 -6.07
CA ALA A 100 -0.75 -10.99 -5.52
C ALA A 100 0.45 -10.95 -6.48
N GLU A 101 0.20 -10.96 -7.80
CA GLU A 101 1.24 -11.03 -8.83
C GLU A 101 1.59 -9.67 -9.43
N VAL A 102 0.84 -8.61 -9.10
CA VAL A 102 0.97 -7.31 -9.79
C VAL A 102 2.37 -6.74 -9.59
N TYR A 103 2.96 -6.87 -8.41
CA TYR A 103 4.33 -6.39 -8.16
C TYR A 103 5.37 -7.10 -9.03
N ASN A 104 5.26 -8.43 -9.17
CA ASN A 104 6.12 -9.19 -10.06
C ASN A 104 5.91 -8.80 -11.52
N HIS A 105 4.66 -8.62 -11.93
CA HIS A 105 4.32 -8.23 -13.29
C HIS A 105 4.90 -6.87 -13.66
N VAL A 106 4.76 -5.85 -12.80
CA VAL A 106 5.27 -4.50 -13.11
C VAL A 106 6.80 -4.42 -13.17
N LYS A 107 7.53 -5.39 -12.60
CA LYS A 107 8.98 -5.51 -12.79
C LYS A 107 9.36 -5.94 -14.21
N THR A 108 8.44 -6.59 -14.93
CA THR A 108 8.70 -7.12 -16.29
C THR A 108 8.37 -6.12 -17.40
N ILE A 109 7.60 -5.08 -17.09
CA ILE A 109 7.18 -4.08 -18.09
C ILE A 109 8.21 -2.96 -18.23
N ASN A 110 8.48 -2.56 -19.47
CA ASN A 110 9.25 -1.34 -19.72
C ASN A 110 8.33 -0.11 -19.60
N MET A 111 8.24 0.48 -18.41
CA MET A 111 7.41 1.66 -18.14
C MET A 111 7.82 2.91 -18.93
N ALA A 112 8.98 2.93 -19.60
CA ALA A 112 9.35 4.05 -20.48
C ALA A 112 8.46 4.12 -21.73
N ASN A 113 7.85 3.00 -22.14
CA ASN A 113 6.98 2.94 -23.32
C ASN A 113 5.59 3.55 -23.10
N TYR A 114 5.21 3.77 -21.85
CA TYR A 114 3.87 4.21 -21.46
C TYR A 114 3.92 5.52 -20.69
N ASP A 115 2.90 6.35 -20.86
CA ASP A 115 2.73 7.56 -20.05
C ASP A 115 2.21 7.17 -18.66
N LYS A 116 1.32 6.16 -18.61
CA LYS A 116 0.72 5.63 -17.38
C LYS A 116 0.55 4.11 -17.41
N VAL A 117 0.51 3.51 -16.22
CA VAL A 117 0.07 2.13 -15.98
C VAL A 117 -1.23 2.21 -15.19
N ALA A 118 -2.33 1.78 -15.79
CA ALA A 118 -3.65 1.82 -15.17
C ALA A 118 -3.97 0.47 -14.50
N ILE A 119 -4.22 0.48 -13.20
CA ILE A 119 -4.74 -0.66 -12.45
C ILE A 119 -6.26 -0.56 -12.38
N ILE A 120 -6.91 -1.69 -12.68
CA ILE A 120 -8.36 -1.82 -12.75
C ILE A 120 -8.80 -2.97 -11.85
N CYS A 121 -9.95 -2.78 -11.21
CA CYS A 121 -10.68 -3.81 -10.50
C CYS A 121 -12.18 -3.56 -10.69
N TYR A 122 -13.04 -4.20 -9.91
CA TYR A 122 -14.50 -4.02 -10.01
C TYR A 122 -14.94 -2.58 -9.74
N SER A 123 -14.64 -2.05 -8.54
CA SER A 123 -15.18 -0.78 -8.02
C SER A 123 -14.13 0.31 -7.81
N GLY A 124 -12.87 0.04 -8.16
CA GLY A 124 -11.74 0.95 -7.97
C GLY A 124 -11.03 0.84 -6.61
N GLN A 125 -11.64 0.22 -5.60
CA GLN A 125 -11.06 0.16 -4.24
C GLN A 125 -9.79 -0.70 -4.16
N THR A 126 -9.84 -1.94 -4.66
CA THR A 126 -8.66 -2.81 -4.76
C THR A 126 -7.57 -2.21 -5.63
N ALA A 127 -7.94 -1.58 -6.76
CA ALA A 127 -7.00 -0.93 -7.64
C ALA A 127 -6.28 0.25 -6.97
N ALA A 128 -6.99 1.03 -6.14
CA ALA A 128 -6.39 2.11 -5.35
C ALA A 128 -5.38 1.58 -4.33
N SER A 129 -5.69 0.47 -3.66
CA SER A 129 -4.76 -0.22 -2.75
C SER A 129 -3.52 -0.76 -3.47
N ILE A 130 -3.67 -1.37 -4.64
CA ILE A 130 -2.51 -1.81 -5.45
C ILE A 130 -1.66 -0.61 -5.87
N ALA A 131 -2.30 0.45 -6.38
CA ALA A 131 -1.59 1.64 -6.85
C ALA A 131 -0.81 2.32 -5.72
N SER A 132 -1.36 2.43 -4.50
CA SER A 132 -0.63 3.01 -3.38
C SER A 132 0.60 2.19 -3.00
N LEU A 133 0.46 0.86 -2.91
CA LEU A 133 1.57 -0.05 -2.58
C LEU A 133 2.69 0.00 -3.62
N LEU A 134 2.35 -0.03 -4.92
CA LEU A 134 3.36 0.05 -5.97
C LEU A 134 4.03 1.42 -6.03
N ARG A 135 3.31 2.50 -5.72
CA ARG A 135 3.93 3.83 -5.68
C ARG A 135 4.91 3.99 -4.52
N LEU A 136 4.60 3.42 -3.35
CA LEU A 136 5.56 3.32 -2.25
C LEU A 136 6.85 2.62 -2.70
N MET A 137 6.74 1.62 -3.56
CA MET A 137 7.87 0.89 -4.16
C MET A 137 8.59 1.63 -5.31
N GLY A 138 8.24 2.89 -5.60
CA GLY A 138 8.91 3.69 -6.63
C GLY A 138 8.23 3.69 -8.00
N TYR A 139 7.09 3.01 -8.17
CA TYR A 139 6.40 2.97 -9.46
C TYR A 139 5.51 4.20 -9.68
N GLY A 140 6.15 5.35 -9.89
CA GLY A 140 5.49 6.67 -10.03
C GLY A 140 4.54 6.82 -11.23
N LYS A 141 4.57 5.90 -12.21
CA LYS A 141 3.65 5.85 -13.34
C LYS A 141 2.42 4.95 -13.11
N VAL A 142 2.25 4.35 -11.93
CA VAL A 142 1.09 3.52 -11.60
C VAL A 142 -0.06 4.38 -11.08
N TRP A 143 -1.25 4.16 -11.63
CA TRP A 143 -2.49 4.86 -11.34
C TRP A 143 -3.64 3.87 -11.18
N SER A 144 -4.59 4.16 -10.30
CA SER A 144 -5.85 3.42 -10.21
C SER A 144 -6.93 4.10 -11.07
N MET A 145 -7.76 3.31 -11.75
CA MET A 145 -8.92 3.87 -12.46
C MET A 145 -10.05 4.15 -11.47
N LYS A 146 -10.48 5.41 -11.41
CA LYS A 146 -11.59 5.86 -10.54
C LYS A 146 -12.81 5.00 -10.79
N PHE A 147 -13.41 4.45 -9.73
CA PHE A 147 -14.58 3.57 -9.75
C PHE A 147 -14.43 2.23 -10.49
N GLY A 148 -13.24 1.88 -11.01
CA GLY A 148 -13.00 0.60 -11.67
C GLY A 148 -13.95 0.34 -12.85
N MET A 149 -14.23 -0.93 -13.13
CA MET A 149 -15.14 -1.33 -14.22
C MET A 149 -16.55 -0.74 -14.07
N CYS A 150 -17.00 -0.43 -12.85
CA CYS A 150 -18.34 0.16 -12.62
C CYS A 150 -18.59 1.47 -13.38
N VAL A 151 -17.55 2.27 -13.65
CA VAL A 151 -17.69 3.50 -14.47
C VAL A 151 -17.38 3.27 -15.95
N TRP A 152 -16.74 2.15 -16.28
CA TRP A 152 -16.37 1.86 -17.66
C TRP A 152 -17.59 1.51 -18.52
N ASN A 153 -18.47 0.68 -17.96
CA ASN A 153 -19.72 0.30 -18.61
C ASN A 153 -20.80 0.04 -17.53
N GLN A 154 -22.03 0.46 -17.82
CA GLN A 154 -23.17 0.35 -16.92
C GLN A 154 -23.47 -1.09 -16.47
N ASP A 155 -23.15 -2.10 -17.28
CA ASP A 155 -23.32 -3.52 -16.95
C ASP A 155 -22.51 -3.92 -15.71
N PHE A 156 -21.43 -3.20 -15.39
CA PHE A 156 -20.60 -3.44 -14.20
C PHE A 156 -21.00 -2.57 -13.00
N SER A 157 -21.97 -1.67 -13.14
CA SER A 157 -22.28 -0.66 -12.11
C SER A 157 -22.86 -1.24 -10.81
N GLY A 158 -23.37 -2.48 -10.84
CA GLY A 158 -24.03 -3.13 -9.71
C GLY A 158 -23.20 -3.14 -8.43
N GLY A 159 -21.88 -3.35 -8.51
CA GLY A 159 -21.01 -3.37 -7.33
C GLY A 159 -21.00 -2.05 -6.55
N TRP A 160 -21.12 -0.92 -7.24
CA TRP A 160 -21.26 0.40 -6.61
C TRP A 160 -22.71 0.69 -6.24
N ASN A 161 -23.64 0.55 -7.18
CA ASN A 161 -25.03 0.94 -7.00
C ASN A 161 -25.71 0.17 -5.86
N ASN A 162 -25.40 -1.12 -5.70
CA ASN A 162 -25.96 -1.94 -4.63
C ASN A 162 -25.37 -1.61 -3.24
N ALA A 163 -24.23 -0.91 -3.19
CA ALA A 163 -23.56 -0.52 -1.95
C ALA A 163 -23.90 0.91 -1.49
N ILE A 164 -24.65 1.68 -2.29
CA ILE A 164 -25.12 3.02 -1.92
C ILE A 164 -26.19 2.88 -0.84
N GLY A 165 -26.06 3.67 0.23
CA GLY A 165 -27.05 3.74 1.30
C GLY A 165 -26.83 4.93 2.24
N ASP A 166 -27.82 5.22 3.07
CA ASP A 166 -27.90 6.40 3.94
C ASP A 166 -28.18 6.04 5.41
N ALA A 167 -27.92 4.78 5.81
CA ALA A 167 -28.24 4.24 7.13
C ALA A 167 -27.73 5.06 8.32
N TYR A 168 -26.71 5.90 8.12
CA TYR A 168 -26.09 6.74 9.16
C TYR A 168 -26.30 8.24 8.93
N ALA A 169 -27.16 8.66 7.98
CA ALA A 169 -27.39 10.07 7.64
C ALA A 169 -27.85 10.89 8.85
N THR A 170 -28.66 10.32 9.75
CA THR A 170 -29.13 10.98 10.98
C THR A 170 -28.07 11.10 12.07
N GLN A 171 -26.89 10.50 11.89
CA GLN A 171 -25.77 10.55 12.83
C GLN A 171 -24.72 11.59 12.43
N PHE A 172 -24.93 12.31 11.33
CA PHE A 172 -24.03 13.38 10.92
C PHE A 172 -24.00 14.48 11.98
N THR A 173 -22.80 14.93 12.30
CA THR A 173 -22.54 16.05 13.19
C THR A 173 -21.53 16.99 12.55
N SER A 174 -21.69 18.29 12.80
CA SER A 174 -20.70 19.32 12.46
C SER A 174 -19.71 19.58 13.60
N THR A 175 -19.87 18.90 14.75
CA THR A 175 -19.00 19.07 15.91
C THR A 175 -17.64 18.45 15.63
N ALA A 176 -16.62 19.29 15.47
CA ALA A 176 -15.25 18.84 15.27
C ALA A 176 -14.79 17.89 16.38
N THR A 177 -14.17 16.77 16.00
CA THR A 177 -13.45 15.91 16.93
C THR A 177 -11.98 16.26 16.89
N ASN A 178 -11.37 16.53 18.06
CA ASN A 178 -9.94 16.83 18.15
C ASN A 178 -9.08 15.62 17.79
N LYS A 179 -7.88 15.87 17.26
CA LYS A 179 -6.87 14.84 17.06
C LYS A 179 -6.58 14.15 18.39
N GLY A 180 -6.56 12.83 18.41
CA GLY A 180 -6.12 12.09 19.59
C GLY A 180 -4.63 12.31 19.88
N PRO A 181 -4.16 11.96 21.09
CA PRO A 181 -2.73 11.89 21.36
C PRO A 181 -2.04 10.90 20.39
N ALA A 182 -0.74 11.06 20.20
CA ALA A 182 0.04 10.07 19.47
C ALA A 182 -0.08 8.70 20.16
N GLY A 183 -0.41 7.67 19.39
CA GLY A 183 -0.37 6.29 19.85
C GLY A 183 1.00 5.65 19.59
N GLU A 184 1.14 4.41 20.03
CA GLU A 184 2.30 3.58 19.68
C GLU A 184 2.31 3.28 18.18
N LEU A 185 3.51 3.18 17.59
CA LEU A 185 3.66 2.70 16.23
C LEU A 185 3.17 1.24 16.13
N PRO A 186 2.63 0.81 14.98
CA PRO A 186 2.26 -0.59 14.79
C PRO A 186 3.49 -1.49 15.00
N ASN A 187 3.30 -2.72 15.46
CA ASN A 187 4.41 -3.66 15.51
C ASN A 187 4.57 -4.36 14.14
N LEU A 188 5.74 -4.21 13.51
CA LEU A 188 6.12 -4.93 12.30
C LEU A 188 7.13 -6.02 12.66
N ASN A 189 6.92 -7.22 12.11
CA ASN A 189 7.73 -8.40 12.41
C ASN A 189 8.24 -9.05 11.11
N THR A 190 8.88 -8.25 10.25
CA THR A 190 9.45 -8.73 8.98
C THR A 190 10.81 -9.43 9.17
N GLY A 191 11.47 -9.19 10.31
CA GLY A 191 12.83 -9.65 10.58
C GLY A 191 13.88 -8.93 9.75
N LYS A 192 13.56 -7.75 9.21
CA LYS A 192 14.43 -6.94 8.36
C LYS A 192 14.93 -5.70 9.11
N THR A 193 16.04 -5.15 8.65
CA THR A 193 16.73 -4.05 9.36
C THR A 193 16.80 -2.75 8.56
N THR A 194 16.58 -2.80 7.24
CA THR A 194 16.60 -1.62 6.38
C THR A 194 15.18 -1.24 5.93
N GLY A 195 14.93 0.06 5.74
CA GLY A 195 13.62 0.56 5.32
C GLY A 195 13.12 -0.05 4.01
N MET A 196 14.01 -0.25 3.03
CA MET A 196 13.66 -0.87 1.75
C MET A 196 13.28 -2.35 1.89
N GLU A 197 14.02 -3.14 2.67
CA GLU A 197 13.69 -4.55 2.89
C GLU A 197 12.41 -4.74 3.70
N ILE A 198 12.18 -3.90 4.71
CA ILE A 198 10.93 -3.88 5.49
C ILE A 198 9.77 -3.51 4.57
N LEU A 199 9.92 -2.46 3.76
CA LEU A 199 8.90 -2.02 2.81
C LEU A 199 8.54 -3.13 1.82
N GLU A 200 9.52 -3.76 1.18
CA GLU A 200 9.29 -4.83 0.20
C GLU A 200 8.59 -6.03 0.86
N ALA A 201 9.01 -6.43 2.06
CA ALA A 201 8.39 -7.53 2.80
C ALA A 201 6.91 -7.22 3.12
N ARG A 202 6.60 -5.99 3.56
CA ARG A 202 5.23 -5.57 3.87
C ARG A 202 4.37 -5.44 2.63
N VAL A 203 4.88 -4.88 1.53
CA VAL A 203 4.15 -4.77 0.26
C VAL A 203 3.79 -6.15 -0.27
N ASN A 204 4.72 -7.10 -0.28
CA ASN A 204 4.45 -8.48 -0.71
C ASN A 204 3.38 -9.15 0.17
N THR A 205 3.46 -8.95 1.49
CA THR A 205 2.46 -9.47 2.44
C THR A 205 1.06 -8.93 2.11
N LEU A 206 0.92 -7.60 1.99
CA LEU A 206 -0.37 -6.95 1.75
C LEU A 206 -0.97 -7.30 0.37
N LEU A 207 -0.13 -7.43 -0.66
CA LEU A 207 -0.59 -7.87 -1.99
C LEU A 207 -1.09 -9.33 -1.98
N THR A 208 -0.50 -10.18 -1.13
CA THR A 208 -0.90 -11.59 -0.97
C THR A 208 -2.17 -11.71 -0.13
N GLU A 209 -2.27 -10.97 0.97
CA GLU A 209 -3.46 -10.93 1.84
C GLU A 209 -4.69 -10.36 1.11
N GLY A 210 -4.46 -9.45 0.15
CA GLY A 210 -5.49 -8.86 -0.69
C GLY A 210 -6.27 -7.71 -0.01
N TYR A 211 -7.31 -7.21 -0.67
CA TYR A 211 -8.08 -6.06 -0.20
C TYR A 211 -9.21 -6.41 0.79
N GLY A 212 -9.57 -7.68 0.92
CA GLY A 212 -10.80 -8.14 1.59
C GLY A 212 -10.94 -7.76 3.07
N ASN A 213 -12.12 -8.09 3.62
CA ASN A 213 -12.53 -7.73 4.98
C ASN A 213 -11.49 -8.17 6.02
N GLY A 214 -10.94 -7.19 6.74
CA GLY A 214 -9.96 -7.39 7.81
C GLY A 214 -8.51 -7.04 7.45
N VAL A 215 -8.20 -6.81 6.18
CA VAL A 215 -6.85 -6.41 5.73
C VAL A 215 -6.82 -4.92 5.37
N ALA A 216 -7.51 -4.55 4.29
CA ALA A 216 -7.59 -3.17 3.81
C ALA A 216 -9.04 -2.66 3.64
N ALA A 217 -10.02 -3.48 4.04
CA ALA A 217 -11.44 -3.14 4.02
C ALA A 217 -12.11 -3.45 5.37
N ILE A 218 -13.07 -2.60 5.74
CA ILE A 218 -13.93 -2.76 6.91
C ILE A 218 -15.36 -2.39 6.56
N THR A 219 -16.34 -3.10 7.14
CA THR A 219 -17.75 -2.76 6.96
C THR A 219 -18.20 -1.67 7.92
N ASN A 220 -19.24 -0.93 7.54
CA ASN A 220 -19.87 0.07 8.42
C ASN A 220 -20.40 -0.56 9.73
N GLN A 221 -20.92 -1.78 9.68
CA GLN A 221 -21.44 -2.52 10.83
C GLN A 221 -20.32 -2.89 11.81
N THR A 222 -19.19 -3.41 11.30
CA THR A 222 -18.02 -3.73 12.11
C THR A 222 -17.47 -2.48 12.80
N LEU A 223 -17.33 -1.39 12.03
CA LEU A 223 -16.82 -0.12 12.56
C LEU A 223 -17.76 0.47 13.62
N SER A 224 -19.04 0.64 13.31
CA SER A 224 -20.03 1.24 14.21
C SER A 224 -20.30 0.40 15.46
N GLY A 225 -20.10 -0.92 15.41
CA GLY A 225 -20.23 -1.81 16.57
C GLY A 225 -19.11 -1.69 17.61
N ASN A 226 -17.97 -1.08 17.28
CA ASN A 226 -16.81 -0.99 18.17
C ASN A 226 -15.94 0.25 17.91
N LEU A 227 -16.55 1.43 17.94
CA LEU A 227 -15.86 2.69 17.63
C LEU A 227 -14.63 2.97 18.51
N SER A 228 -14.61 2.48 19.76
CA SER A 228 -13.47 2.65 20.66
C SER A 228 -12.21 1.89 20.22
N SER A 229 -12.33 0.91 19.33
CA SER A 229 -11.19 0.14 18.82
C SER A 229 -10.57 0.74 17.55
N TYR A 230 -11.10 1.86 17.05
CA TYR A 230 -10.66 2.46 15.80
C TYR A 230 -10.27 3.92 15.98
N TYR A 231 -9.17 4.29 15.36
CA TYR A 231 -8.81 5.69 15.13
C TYR A 231 -9.30 6.11 13.74
N ILE A 232 -10.38 6.89 13.69
CA ILE A 232 -11.07 7.18 12.43
C ILE A 232 -10.67 8.56 11.91
N VAL A 233 -10.02 8.58 10.74
CA VAL A 233 -9.54 9.78 10.08
C VAL A 233 -10.44 10.11 8.90
N ASN A 234 -10.88 11.36 8.81
CA ASN A 234 -11.67 11.88 7.71
C ASN A 234 -10.81 12.79 6.81
N TYR A 235 -10.77 12.43 5.53
CA TYR A 235 -10.00 13.11 4.48
C TYR A 235 -10.83 14.07 3.63
N TRP A 236 -12.10 14.31 3.99
CA TRP A 236 -12.96 15.23 3.26
C TRP A 236 -12.47 16.67 3.40
N PRO A 237 -12.68 17.51 2.37
CA PRO A 237 -12.51 18.95 2.48
C PRO A 237 -13.26 19.52 3.69
N THR A 238 -12.71 20.56 4.32
CA THR A 238 -13.27 21.18 5.53
C THR A 238 -14.74 21.59 5.37
N GLY A 239 -15.14 22.04 4.19
CA GLY A 239 -16.54 22.34 3.87
C GLY A 239 -17.44 21.13 4.04
N GLN A 240 -17.08 19.99 3.44
CA GLN A 240 -17.84 18.74 3.51
C GLN A 240 -17.85 18.13 4.92
N TYR A 241 -16.73 18.23 5.64
CA TYR A 241 -16.63 17.77 7.03
C TYR A 241 -17.55 18.54 7.98
N SER A 242 -17.80 19.82 7.68
CA SER A 242 -18.68 20.69 8.47
C SER A 242 -20.14 20.62 8.02
N ASP A 243 -20.38 20.50 6.72
CA ASP A 243 -21.70 20.42 6.09
C ASP A 243 -21.61 19.55 4.81
N PRO A 244 -22.25 18.36 4.77
CA PRO A 244 -23.32 17.88 5.65
C PRO A 244 -22.87 17.44 7.05
N GLY A 245 -21.57 17.37 7.32
CA GLY A 245 -21.03 16.89 8.59
C GLY A 245 -20.26 15.58 8.43
N HIS A 246 -19.99 14.91 9.54
CA HIS A 246 -19.31 13.62 9.61
C HIS A 246 -19.95 12.73 10.67
N VAL A 247 -19.63 11.43 10.68
CA VAL A 247 -20.15 10.46 11.66
C VAL A 247 -19.04 9.98 12.59
N TRP A 248 -19.44 9.32 13.69
CA TRP A 248 -18.55 8.48 14.51
C TRP A 248 -17.30 9.14 15.11
N LYS A 249 -17.37 10.42 15.48
CA LYS A 249 -16.25 11.17 16.09
C LYS A 249 -14.97 11.12 15.26
N GLN A 250 -15.10 11.22 13.94
CA GLN A 250 -13.97 11.25 13.03
C GLN A 250 -13.17 12.54 13.19
N PHE A 251 -11.84 12.42 13.31
CA PHE A 251 -10.93 13.55 13.25
C PHE A 251 -10.68 13.96 11.79
N SER A 252 -10.79 15.25 11.48
CA SER A 252 -10.44 15.78 10.14
C SER A 252 -8.94 16.02 10.04
N ILE A 253 -8.25 15.37 9.10
CA ILE A 253 -6.81 15.57 8.90
C ILE A 253 -6.47 16.97 8.38
N LEU A 254 -7.45 17.68 7.80
CA LEU A 254 -7.30 19.01 7.24
C LEU A 254 -7.65 20.13 8.23
N GLN A 255 -8.07 19.78 9.46
CA GLN A 255 -8.06 20.74 10.55
C GLN A 255 -6.59 21.04 10.87
N LYS A 256 -6.10 22.17 10.35
CA LYS A 256 -4.81 22.74 10.78
C LYS A 256 -4.79 22.70 12.30
N SER A 257 -3.75 22.10 12.86
CA SER A 257 -3.42 22.26 14.28
C SER A 257 -3.45 23.76 14.58
N GLN A 258 -4.48 24.20 15.29
CA GLN A 258 -4.40 25.46 16.00
C GLN A 258 -3.57 25.24 17.26
#